data_AF-U2QAE7-F1
#
_entry.id   AF-U2QAE7-F1
#
_cell.length_a   1.000
_cell.length_b   1.000
_cell.length_c   1.000
_cell.angle_alpha   90.00
_cell.angle_beta   90.00
_cell.angle_gamma   90.00
#
_symmetry.space_group_name_H-M   'P 1'
#
loop_
_entity.id
_entity.type
_entity.pdbx_description
1 polymer ?
#
loop_
_entity_poly.entity_id
_entity_poly.type
_entity_poly.pdbx_seq_one_letter_code
_entity_poly.pdbx_strand_id
1 'polypeptide(L)'
;MYAIAFDLKIDDLKKNYGDTDNRAYDEIRQELEMLGFEWTQGSLYVNSTEKNTLAEVYKAITKLKSIEWFKNSVRDIRAFKVEDWSDFTAIVKE
;
A
#
# COMPACT_ATOMS: atom_id res chain seq x y z
N MET A 1 -1.65 -11.58 -10.45
CA MET A 1 -2.03 -10.81 -9.26
C MET A 1 -1.65 -9.34 -9.42
N TYR A 2 -2.16 -8.44 -8.60
CA TYR A 2 -1.77 -7.03 -8.59
C TYR A 2 -1.12 -6.65 -7.27
N ALA A 3 -0.13 -5.77 -7.33
CA ALA A 3 0.50 -5.20 -6.15
C ALA A 3 0.44 -3.66 -6.21
N ILE A 4 0.37 -3.02 -5.05
CA ILE A 4 0.48 -1.58 -4.88
C ILE A 4 1.68 -1.32 -3.99
N ALA A 5 2.58 -0.45 -4.45
CA ALA A 5 3.65 0.10 -3.63
C ALA A 5 3.53 1.62 -3.60
N PHE A 6 3.79 2.22 -2.45
CA PHE A 6 3.84 3.67 -2.33
C PHE A 6 4.97 4.10 -1.41
N ASP A 7 5.28 5.39 -1.44
CA ASP A 7 6.25 6.00 -0.56
C ASP A 7 5.77 7.39 -0.14
N LEU A 8 6.04 7.75 1.11
CA LEU A 8 5.62 9.00 1.72
C LEU A 8 6.84 9.90 1.98
N LYS A 9 6.69 11.19 1.71
CA LYS A 9 7.66 12.20 2.13
C LYS A 9 7.41 12.57 3.59
N ILE A 10 8.30 12.12 4.48
CA ILE A 10 8.16 12.27 5.94
C ILE A 10 7.94 13.73 6.39
N ASP A 11 8.63 14.68 5.76
CA ASP A 11 8.45 16.11 6.09
C ASP A 11 7.04 16.64 5.80
N ASP A 12 6.40 16.11 4.76
CA ASP A 12 5.04 16.48 4.40
C ASP A 12 4.04 15.67 5.24
N LEU A 13 4.33 14.40 5.53
CA LEU A 13 3.53 13.57 6.44
C LEU A 13 3.40 14.22 7.82
N LYS A 14 4.51 14.68 8.41
CA LYS A 14 4.50 15.37 9.71
C LYS A 14 3.64 16.63 9.71
N LYS A 15 3.60 17.37 8.59
CA LYS A 15 2.78 18.58 8.46
C LYS A 15 1.29 18.27 8.27
N ASN A 16 0.99 17.23 7.49
CA ASN A 16 -0.37 16.93 7.06
C ASN A 16 -1.11 15.95 7.99
N TYR A 17 -0.38 15.13 8.75
CA TYR A 17 -0.92 14.09 9.65
C TYR A 17 -0.50 14.29 11.12
N GLY A 18 0.71 14.82 11.36
CA GLY A 18 1.29 15.02 12.70
C GLY A 18 2.44 14.05 13.01
N ASP A 19 2.95 14.09 14.24
CA ASP A 19 4.17 13.35 14.66
C ASP A 19 4.01 11.82 14.81
N THR A 20 2.88 11.23 14.39
CA THR A 20 2.63 9.79 14.55
C THR A 20 2.59 9.04 13.23
N ASP A 21 3.75 8.96 12.58
CA ASP A 21 3.95 8.28 11.30
C ASP A 21 3.39 6.84 11.29
N ASN A 22 3.60 6.06 12.36
CA ASN A 22 3.12 4.67 12.45
C ASN A 22 1.59 4.56 12.28
N ARG A 23 0.82 5.49 12.86
CA ARG A 23 -0.65 5.48 12.74
C ARG A 23 -1.10 5.76 11.31
N ALA A 24 -0.33 6.56 10.57
CA ALA A 24 -0.61 6.85 9.16
C ALA A 24 -0.49 5.59 8.29
N TYR A 25 0.59 4.81 8.49
CA TYR A 25 0.76 3.53 7.80
C TYR A 25 -0.30 2.50 8.19
N ASP A 26 -0.72 2.47 9.46
CA ASP A 26 -1.81 1.60 9.93
C ASP A 26 -3.17 1.97 9.30
N GLU A 27 -3.48 3.27 9.15
CA GLU A 27 -4.68 3.73 8.44
C GLU A 27 -4.68 3.27 6.98
N ILE A 28 -3.56 3.47 6.26
CA ILE A 28 -3.45 3.02 4.86
C ILE A 28 -3.60 1.50 4.78
N ARG A 29 -2.98 0.77 5.70
CA ARG A 29 -3.06 -0.69 5.77
C ARG A 29 -4.51 -1.16 5.90
N GLN A 30 -5.26 -0.60 6.85
CA GLN A 30 -6.67 -0.99 7.05
C GLN A 30 -7.52 -0.73 5.80
N GLU A 31 -7.31 0.42 5.14
CA GLU A 31 -8.05 0.79 3.94
C GLU A 31 -7.75 -0.13 2.76
N LEU A 32 -6.49 -0.58 2.62
CA LEU A 32 -6.07 -1.53 1.59
C LEU A 32 -6.52 -2.96 1.89
N GLU A 33 -6.44 -3.40 3.14
CA GLU A 33 -6.88 -4.73 3.57
C GLU A 33 -8.40 -4.92 3.35
N MET A 34 -9.21 -3.89 3.60
CA MET A 34 -10.65 -3.91 3.31
C MET A 34 -10.96 -4.09 1.81
N LEU A 35 -10.02 -3.74 0.93
CA LEU A 35 -10.12 -3.91 -0.52
C LEU A 35 -9.38 -5.17 -1.02
N GLY A 36 -8.95 -6.04 -0.10
CA GLY A 36 -8.29 -7.30 -0.42
C GLY A 36 -6.82 -7.17 -0.80
N PHE A 37 -6.18 -6.05 -0.49
CA PHE A 37 -4.74 -5.85 -0.62
C PHE A 37 -4.07 -6.14 0.73
N GLU A 38 -3.42 -7.29 0.83
CA GLU A 38 -2.73 -7.72 2.04
C GLU A 38 -1.36 -7.08 2.15
N TRP A 39 -1.00 -6.64 3.36
CA TRP A 39 0.33 -6.11 3.64
C TRP A 39 1.39 -7.21 3.52
N THR A 40 2.49 -6.90 2.84
CA THR A 40 3.60 -7.85 2.66
C THR A 40 4.87 -7.41 3.35
N GLN A 41 5.38 -6.23 3.00
CA GLN A 41 6.54 -5.63 3.65
C GLN A 41 6.57 -4.12 3.40
N GLY A 42 6.96 -3.33 4.40
CA GLY A 42 7.00 -1.86 4.27
C GLY A 42 5.69 -1.31 3.70
N SER A 43 5.77 -0.58 2.60
CA SER A 43 4.61 -0.02 1.88
C SER A 43 4.16 -0.84 0.67
N LEU A 44 4.45 -2.15 0.65
CA LEU A 44 4.06 -3.07 -0.42
C LEU A 44 2.85 -3.91 0.02
N TYR A 45 1.83 -3.91 -0.84
CA TYR A 45 0.59 -4.65 -0.65
C TYR A 45 0.27 -5.46 -1.89
N VAL A 46 -0.19 -6.70 -1.71
CA VAL A 46 -0.53 -7.61 -2.80
C VAL A 46 -2.00 -8.00 -2.70
N ASN A 47 -2.72 -7.92 -3.81
CA ASN A 47 -4.08 -8.42 -3.87
C ASN A 47 -4.07 -9.94 -3.84
N SER A 48 -4.56 -10.52 -2.75
CA SER A 48 -4.62 -11.98 -2.50
C SER A 48 -5.97 -12.58 -2.91
N THR A 49 -6.95 -11.76 -3.29
CA THR A 49 -8.30 -12.22 -3.58
C THR A 49 -8.41 -12.88 -4.94
N GLU A 50 -9.41 -13.74 -5.13
CA GLU A 50 -9.74 -14.29 -6.46
C GLU A 50 -10.21 -13.21 -7.45
N LYS A 51 -10.68 -12.06 -6.94
CA LYS A 51 -11.14 -10.90 -7.73
C LYS A 51 -9.99 -9.96 -8.12
N ASN A 52 -8.82 -10.53 -8.36
CA ASN A 52 -7.55 -9.86 -8.61
C ASN A 52 -7.50 -9.11 -9.95
N THR A 53 -8.29 -8.06 -10.06
CA THR A 53 -8.54 -7.33 -11.30
C THR A 53 -8.00 -5.92 -11.21
N LEU A 54 -7.76 -5.31 -12.38
CA LEU A 54 -7.39 -3.89 -12.46
C LEU A 54 -8.47 -2.99 -11.83
N ALA A 55 -9.73 -3.43 -11.78
CA ALA A 55 -10.80 -2.69 -11.13
C ALA A 55 -10.60 -2.55 -9.61
N GLU A 56 -10.09 -3.58 -8.93
CA GLU A 56 -9.76 -3.50 -7.49
C GLU A 56 -8.59 -2.54 -7.23
N VAL A 57 -7.61 -2.53 -8.14
CA VAL A 57 -6.53 -1.52 -8.11
C VAL A 57 -7.11 -0.11 -8.22
N TYR A 58 -8.01 0.15 -9.16
CA TYR A 58 -8.65 1.46 -9.30
C TYR A 58 -9.47 1.87 -8.07
N LYS A 59 -10.16 0.92 -7.42
CA LYS A 59 -10.87 1.18 -6.15
C LYS A 59 -9.89 1.59 -5.05
N ALA A 60 -8.78 0.86 -4.89
CA ALA A 60 -7.74 1.18 -3.93
C ALA A 60 -7.14 2.58 -4.17
N ILE A 61 -6.75 2.89 -5.41
CA ILE A 61 -6.23 4.21 -5.76
C ILE A 61 -7.26 5.33 -5.51
N THR A 62 -8.53 5.09 -5.83
CA THR A 62 -9.61 6.06 -5.57
C THR A 62 -9.80 6.32 -4.08
N LYS A 63 -9.74 5.25 -3.27
CA LYS A 63 -9.85 5.32 -1.83
C LYS A 63 -8.66 6.07 -1.22
N LEU A 64 -7.43 5.74 -1.60
CA LEU A 64 -6.23 6.44 -1.14
C LEU A 64 -6.23 7.91 -1.54
N LYS A 65 -6.66 8.24 -2.77
CA LYS A 65 -6.82 9.62 -3.25
C LYS A 65 -7.79 10.44 -2.39
N SER A 66 -8.78 9.80 -1.76
CA SER A 66 -9.75 10.48 -0.89
C SER A 66 -9.20 10.85 0.49
N ILE A 67 -8.03 10.32 0.85
CA ILE A 67 -7.37 10.61 2.13
C ILE A 67 -6.47 11.84 1.95
N GLU A 68 -6.90 12.97 2.51
CA GLU A 68 -6.28 14.28 2.24
C GLU A 68 -4.81 14.33 2.65
N TRP A 69 -4.48 13.82 3.84
CA TRP A 69 -3.11 13.81 4.33
C TRP A 69 -2.21 12.89 3.48
N PHE A 70 -2.75 11.78 2.97
CA PHE A 70 -2.01 10.86 2.11
C PHE A 70 -1.70 11.53 0.77
N LYS A 71 -2.72 12.12 0.14
CA LYS A 71 -2.58 12.87 -1.13
C LYS A 71 -1.53 13.97 -1.03
N ASN A 72 -1.44 14.65 0.11
CA ASN A 72 -0.49 15.74 0.32
C ASN A 72 0.91 15.27 0.78
N SER A 73 1.08 13.98 1.05
CA SER A 73 2.34 13.42 1.58
C SER A 73 2.95 12.32 0.69
N VAL A 74 2.20 11.80 -0.29
CA VAL A 74 2.68 10.75 -1.21
C VAL A 74 3.78 11.30 -2.12
N ARG A 75 4.94 10.63 -2.13
CA ARG A 75 6.06 10.92 -3.02
C ARG A 75 5.95 10.14 -4.32
N ASP A 76 5.59 8.86 -4.25
CA ASP A 76 5.40 7.97 -5.38
C ASP A 76 4.36 6.90 -5.02
N ILE A 77 3.56 6.47 -5.99
CA ILE A 77 2.63 5.34 -5.87
C ILE A 77 2.51 4.64 -7.20
N ARG A 78 2.63 3.31 -7.20
CA ARG A 78 2.61 2.46 -8.39
C ARG A 78 1.80 1.21 -8.15
N ALA A 79 1.20 0.72 -9.23
CA ALA A 79 0.60 -0.60 -9.26
C ALA A 79 1.36 -1.49 -10.26
N PHE A 80 1.47 -2.77 -9.94
CA PHE A 80 2.18 -3.77 -10.73
C PHE A 80 1.25 -4.92 -11.03
N LYS A 81 1.30 -5.44 -12.25
CA LYS A 81 0.80 -6.78 -12.53
C LYS A 81 1.93 -7.75 -12.20
N VAL A 82 1.68 -8.59 -11.21
CA VAL A 82 2.59 -9.61 -10.73
C VAL A 82 2.13 -10.93 -11.35
N GLU A 83 2.98 -11.53 -12.18
CA GLU A 83 2.69 -12.84 -12.76
C GLU A 83 2.97 -13.95 -11.75
N ASP A 84 4.12 -13.87 -11.05
CA ASP A 84 4.55 -14.83 -10.04
C ASP A 84 5.02 -14.14 -8.76
N TRP A 85 4.84 -14.82 -7.62
CA TRP A 85 5.26 -14.36 -6.30
C TRP A 85 5.96 -15.48 -5.54
N SER A 86 7.11 -15.20 -4.92
CA SER A 86 7.88 -16.19 -4.15
C SER A 86 8.56 -15.53 -2.96
N ASP A 87 8.36 -16.10 -1.78
CA ASP A 87 9.03 -15.65 -0.55
C ASP A 87 10.27 -16.53 -0.29
N PHE A 88 11.46 -15.92 -0.37
CA PHE A 88 12.74 -16.58 -0.13
C PHE A 88 13.27 -16.37 1.29
N THR A 89 12.51 -15.73 2.19
CA THR A 89 12.99 -15.34 3.53
C THR A 89 13.50 -16.53 4.33
N ALA A 90 12.78 -17.66 4.30
CA ALA A 90 13.19 -18.87 5.01
C ALA A 90 14.51 -19.44 4.46
N ILE A 91 14.65 -19.49 3.13
CA ILE A 91 15.85 -20.01 2.45
C ILE A 91 17.08 -19.15 2.74
N VAL A 92 16.93 -17.82 2.80
CA VAL A 92 18.04 -16.89 3.10
C VAL A 92 18.46 -16.93 4.58
N LYS A 93 17.56 -17.35 5.48
CA LYS A 93 17.81 -17.43 6.92
C LYS A 93 18.37 -18.77 7.40
N GLU A 94 18.40 -19.78 6.54
CA GLU A 94 19.09 -21.06 6.78
C GLU A 94 20.61 -20.88 6.85
#